data_AF-A0A7S1PM97-F1
#
_entry.id   AF-A0A7S1PM97-F1
#
_cell.length_a   1.000
_cell.length_b   1.000
_cell.length_c   1.000
_cell.angle_alpha   90.00
_cell.angle_beta   90.00
_cell.angle_gamma   90.00
#
_symmetry.space_group_name_H-M   'P 1'
#
loop_
_entity.id
_entity.type
_entity.pdbx_description
1 polymer ?
#
loop_
_entity_poly.entity_id
_entity_poly.type
_entity_poly.pdbx_seq_one_letter_code
_entity_poly.pdbx_strand_id
1 'polypeptide(L)'
;SFCVHWHSPSMRRKCMDNFEFQKEKRRRIVPKEQLLELDVKEGWGPLCAFLGVPEPQVPFPRHDSMTLLSPPFLAWQRYFWVKEGSLFALYFGVPLALLAVG
;
A
#
# COMPACT_ATOMS: atom_id res chain seq x y z
N SER A 1 -10.42 17.87 19.52
CA SER A 1 -11.75 18.12 18.92
C SER A 1 -11.79 17.97 17.38
N PHE A 2 -10.95 17.12 16.75
CA PHE A 2 -10.79 17.11 15.28
C PHE A 2 -11.40 15.89 14.54
N CYS A 3 -12.07 14.96 15.24
CA CYS A 3 -12.51 13.70 14.62
C CYS A 3 -14.04 13.59 14.37
N VAL A 4 -14.85 14.54 14.83
CA VAL A 4 -16.33 14.41 14.79
C VAL A 4 -17.01 15.04 13.57
N HIS A 5 -16.29 15.78 12.72
CA HIS A 5 -16.92 16.47 11.58
C HIS A 5 -17.30 15.51 10.42
N TRP A 6 -16.57 14.40 10.24
CA TRP A 6 -16.75 13.48 9.11
C TRP A 6 -17.92 12.48 9.27
N HIS A 7 -18.60 12.49 10.43
CA HIS A 7 -19.65 11.51 10.76
C HIS A 7 -21.09 11.99 10.50
N SER A 8 -21.29 13.15 9.85
CA SER A 8 -22.63 13.61 9.51
C SER A 8 -23.36 12.56 8.65
N PRO A 9 -24.65 12.24 8.93
CA PRO A 9 -25.42 11.27 8.15
C PRO A 9 -25.43 11.55 6.63
N SER A 10 -25.34 12.83 6.24
CA SER A 10 -25.28 13.24 4.84
C SER A 10 -23.94 12.90 4.16
N MET A 11 -22.83 12.97 4.89
CA MET A 11 -21.51 12.60 4.39
C MET A 11 -21.41 11.08 4.19
N ARG A 12 -21.87 10.32 5.19
CA ARG A 12 -21.94 8.86 5.13
C ARG A 12 -22.72 8.39 3.89
N ARG A 13 -23.90 8.97 3.66
CA ARG A 13 -24.72 8.67 2.48
C ARG A 13 -23.97 8.92 1.18
N LYS A 14 -23.37 10.12 1.02
CA LYS A 14 -22.58 10.45 -0.18
C LYS A 14 -21.42 9.48 -0.43
N CYS A 15 -20.72 9.05 0.62
CA CYS A 15 -19.63 8.08 0.50
C CYS A 15 -20.14 6.71 0.00
N MET A 16 -21.25 6.24 0.56
CA MET A 16 -21.89 4.98 0.15
C MET A 16 -22.41 5.06 -1.29
N ASP A 17 -23.10 6.14 -1.65
CA ASP A 17 -23.62 6.35 -3.00
C ASP A 17 -22.47 6.36 -4.04
N ASN A 18 -21.38 7.06 -3.72
CA ASN A 18 -20.20 7.07 -4.59
C ASN A 18 -19.53 5.69 -4.67
N PHE A 19 -19.46 4.93 -3.57
CA PHE A 19 -18.94 3.57 -3.60
C PHE A 19 -19.73 2.67 -4.55
N GLU A 20 -21.06 2.70 -4.46
CA GLU A 20 -21.95 1.94 -5.35
C GLU A 20 -21.78 2.39 -6.81
N PHE A 21 -21.75 3.70 -7.07
CA PHE A 21 -21.51 4.24 -8.41
C PHE A 21 -20.18 3.76 -9.00
N GLN A 22 -19.09 3.75 -8.21
CA GLN A 22 -17.78 3.27 -8.68
C GLN A 22 -17.78 1.76 -8.96
N LYS A 23 -18.48 0.96 -8.16
CA LYS A 23 -18.62 -0.48 -8.45
C LYS A 23 -19.33 -0.72 -9.79
N GLU A 24 -20.46 -0.05 -10.02
CA GLU A 24 -21.19 -0.15 -11.27
C GLU A 24 -20.35 0.32 -12.47
N LYS A 25 -19.63 1.43 -12.32
CA LYS A 25 -18.74 1.93 -13.37
C LYS A 25 -17.70 0.88 -13.75
N ARG A 26 -17.06 0.21 -12.78
CA ARG A 26 -16.12 -0.89 -13.05
C ARG A 26 -16.77 -2.06 -13.78
N ARG A 27 -17.98 -2.50 -13.36
CA ARG A 27 -18.74 -3.57 -14.04
C ARG A 27 -19.07 -3.28 -15.50
N ARG A 28 -19.24 -1.99 -15.85
CA ARG A 28 -19.56 -1.56 -17.23
C ARG A 28 -18.34 -1.43 -18.13
N ILE A 29 -17.18 -1.02 -17.57
CA ILE A 29 -15.98 -0.74 -18.35
C ILE A 29 -15.00 -1.92 -18.43
N VAL A 30 -15.00 -2.82 -17.45
CA VAL A 30 -14.09 -3.97 -17.41
C VAL A 30 -14.81 -5.20 -17.98
N PRO A 31 -14.21 -5.94 -18.93
CA PRO A 31 -14.74 -7.22 -19.40
C PRO A 31 -14.95 -8.20 -18.25
N LYS A 32 -16.00 -9.03 -18.33
CA LYS A 32 -16.38 -9.95 -17.23
C LYS A 32 -15.28 -10.96 -16.90
N GLU A 33 -14.52 -11.37 -17.91
CA GLU A 33 -13.44 -12.35 -17.81
C GLU A 33 -12.23 -11.78 -17.05
N GLN A 34 -12.13 -10.47 -16.91
CA GLN A 34 -11.05 -9.75 -16.21
C GLN A 34 -11.50 -9.13 -14.89
N LEU A 35 -12.76 -9.33 -14.49
CA LEU A 35 -13.34 -8.72 -13.30
C LEU A 35 -13.72 -9.79 -12.27
N LEU A 36 -13.02 -9.79 -11.14
CA LEU A 36 -13.38 -10.59 -9.97
C LEU A 36 -13.95 -9.68 -8.87
N GLU A 37 -15.13 -10.04 -8.36
CA GLU A 37 -15.70 -9.42 -7.15
C GLU A 37 -15.45 -10.34 -5.96
N LEU A 38 -14.40 -10.03 -5.21
CA LEU A 38 -13.95 -10.83 -4.07
C LEU A 38 -14.56 -10.32 -2.76
N ASP A 39 -15.26 -11.19 -2.00
CA ASP A 39 -15.49 -10.94 -0.58
C ASP A 39 -14.25 -11.40 0.21
N VAL A 40 -13.64 -10.47 0.96
CA VAL A 40 -12.45 -10.71 1.79
C VAL A 40 -12.66 -11.86 2.78
N LYS A 41 -13.92 -12.15 3.17
CA LYS A 41 -14.26 -13.28 4.04
C LYS A 41 -14.09 -14.65 3.38
N GLU A 42 -14.12 -14.71 2.05
CA GLU A 42 -13.97 -15.96 1.29
C GLU A 42 -12.50 -16.41 1.18
N GLY A 43 -11.54 -15.50 1.46
CA GLY A 43 -10.13 -15.84 1.50
C GLY A 43 -9.51 -16.11 0.12
N TRP A 44 -8.60 -17.08 0.04
CA TRP A 44 -7.81 -17.34 -1.17
C TRP A 44 -8.60 -18.01 -2.31
N GLY A 45 -9.61 -18.82 -2.00
CA GLY A 45 -10.29 -19.68 -2.98
C GLY A 45 -10.75 -18.98 -4.27
N PRO A 46 -11.68 -18.02 -4.22
CA PRO A 46 -12.15 -17.30 -5.41
C PRO A 46 -11.03 -16.56 -6.17
N LEU A 47 -10.05 -16.01 -5.45
CA LEU A 47 -8.92 -15.29 -6.06
C LEU A 47 -7.97 -16.23 -6.81
N CYS A 48 -7.59 -17.35 -6.17
CA CYS A 48 -6.71 -18.35 -6.76
C CYS A 48 -7.38 -19.04 -7.95
N ALA A 49 -8.67 -19.36 -7.85
CA ALA A 49 -9.45 -19.94 -8.94
C ALA A 49 -9.53 -19.00 -10.16
N PHE A 50 -9.76 -17.70 -9.94
CA PHE A 50 -9.79 -16.70 -11.01
C PHE A 50 -8.43 -16.53 -11.69
N LEU A 51 -7.34 -16.60 -10.93
CA LEU A 51 -5.97 -16.47 -11.44
C LEU A 51 -5.38 -17.78 -12.01
N GLY A 52 -6.05 -18.92 -11.81
CA GLY A 52 -5.56 -20.23 -12.22
C GLY A 52 -4.30 -20.70 -11.48
N VAL A 53 -4.10 -20.23 -10.25
CA VAL A 53 -2.94 -20.58 -9.41
C VAL A 53 -3.35 -21.46 -8.22
N PRO A 54 -2.48 -22.33 -7.70
CA PRO A 54 -2.78 -23.12 -6.51
C PRO A 54 -2.98 -22.23 -5.28
N GLU A 55 -3.89 -22.62 -4.40
CA GLU A 55 -4.08 -21.95 -3.11
C GLU A 55 -2.84 -22.13 -2.22
N PRO A 56 -2.30 -21.04 -1.64
CA PRO A 56 -1.17 -21.15 -0.73
C PRO A 56 -1.60 -21.70 0.63
N GLN A 57 -0.70 -22.38 1.33
CA GLN A 57 -0.94 -22.88 2.70
C GLN A 57 -0.91 -21.77 3.77
N VAL A 58 -0.75 -20.50 3.37
CA VAL A 58 -0.72 -19.36 4.29
C VAL A 58 -2.13 -18.80 4.51
N PRO A 59 -2.46 -18.33 5.73
CA PRO A 59 -3.74 -17.69 5.98
C PRO A 59 -3.89 -16.41 5.14
N PHE A 60 -5.13 -16.09 4.73
CA PHE A 60 -5.42 -14.87 3.99
C PHE A 60 -5.02 -13.63 4.82
N PRO A 61 -4.24 -12.68 4.25
CA PRO A 61 -3.69 -11.56 5.02
C PRO A 61 -4.79 -10.68 5.60
N ARG A 62 -4.66 -10.33 6.88
CA ARG A 62 -5.55 -9.41 7.61
C ARG A 62 -4.71 -8.33 8.30
N HIS A 63 -4.09 -7.48 7.49
CA HIS A 63 -3.17 -6.45 7.98
C HIS A 63 -3.86 -5.12 8.31
N ASP A 64 -5.12 -4.91 7.95
CA ASP A 64 -5.81 -3.63 8.23
C ASP A 64 -6.56 -3.62 9.58
N SER A 65 -6.13 -4.41 10.56
CA SER A 65 -6.45 -4.08 11.95
C SER A 65 -5.69 -2.81 12.32
N MET A 66 -6.37 -1.81 12.89
CA MET A 66 -5.87 -0.50 13.33
C MET A 66 -4.65 -0.51 14.29
N THR A 67 -4.00 -1.66 14.44
CA THR A 67 -2.73 -1.91 15.14
C THR A 67 -1.52 -1.65 14.25
N LEU A 68 -1.67 -1.58 12.91
CA LEU A 68 -0.58 -1.49 11.94
C LEU A 68 -0.09 -0.07 11.60
N LEU A 69 -0.42 0.92 12.42
CA LEU A 69 0.33 2.18 12.48
C LEU A 69 1.60 2.01 13.34
N SER A 70 2.33 0.91 13.19
CA SER A 70 3.76 0.87 13.52
C SER A 70 4.50 1.50 12.34
N PRO A 71 5.27 2.60 12.48
CA PRO A 71 5.90 3.21 11.32
C PRO A 71 7.01 2.29 10.78
N PRO A 72 6.92 1.72 9.55
CA PRO A 72 8.04 0.98 8.97
C PRO A 72 9.11 1.94 8.41
N PHE A 73 8.99 3.25 8.64
CA PHE A 73 9.89 4.26 8.12
C PHE A 73 11.19 4.40 8.95
N LEU A 74 11.09 4.35 10.29
CA LEU A 74 12.24 4.54 11.19
C LEU A 74 13.23 3.36 11.14
N ALA A 75 12.75 2.15 10.83
CA ALA A 75 13.59 0.96 10.72
C ALA A 75 14.52 1.02 9.48
N TRP A 76 14.03 1.57 8.38
CA TRP A 76 14.82 1.72 7.14
C TRP A 76 15.79 2.91 7.20
N GLN A 77 15.41 4.05 7.80
CA GLN A 77 16.30 5.21 7.95
C GLN A 77 17.60 4.89 8.70
N ARG A 78 17.54 4.04 9.73
CA ARG A 78 18.71 3.63 10.53
C ARG A 78 19.62 2.64 9.79
N TYR A 79 19.06 1.85 8.88
CA TYR A 79 19.82 0.94 8.03
C TYR A 79 20.59 1.68 6.93
N PHE A 80 19.95 2.65 6.27
CA PHE A 80 20.60 3.47 5.23
C PHE A 80 21.72 4.35 5.80
N TRP A 81 21.56 4.94 6.99
CA TRP A 81 22.57 5.84 7.59
C TRP A 81 23.87 5.12 7.99
N VAL A 82 23.79 3.85 8.40
CA VAL A 82 24.96 3.07 8.85
C VAL A 82 25.70 2.39 7.69
N LYS A 83 24.99 2.00 6.61
CA LYS A 83 25.59 1.27 5.48
C LYS A 83 26.15 2.17 4.37
N GLU A 84 25.51 3.30 4.06
CA GLU A 84 25.93 4.14 2.92
C GLU A 84 26.68 5.42 3.29
N GLY A 85 26.53 5.95 4.52
CA GLY A 85 27.26 7.15 4.95
C GLY A 85 28.79 6.99 4.89
N SER A 86 29.29 5.77 5.07
CA SER A 86 30.71 5.41 4.94
C SER A 86 31.23 5.46 3.50
N LEU A 87 30.40 5.12 2.51
CA LEU A 87 30.81 5.06 1.11
C LEU A 87 30.59 6.40 0.40
N PHE A 88 29.57 7.15 0.82
CA PHE A 88 29.25 8.47 0.27
C PHE A 88 30.37 9.50 0.52
N ALA A 89 30.99 9.44 1.71
CA ALA A 89 32.14 10.28 2.04
C ALA A 89 33.37 10.01 1.16
N LEU A 90 33.60 8.75 0.79
CA LEU A 90 34.71 8.35 -0.08
C LEU A 90 34.44 8.69 -1.55
N TYR A 91 33.18 8.58 -2.01
CA TYR A 91 32.82 8.77 -3.41
C TYR A 91 32.66 10.25 -3.79
N PHE A 92 32.08 11.07 -2.91
CA PHE A 92 31.83 12.50 -3.18
C PHE A 92 32.85 13.45 -2.53
N GLY A 93 33.56 13.03 -1.46
CA GLY A 93 34.51 13.90 -0.76
C GLY A 93 35.88 14.01 -1.43
N VAL A 94 36.36 12.93 -2.05
CA VAL A 94 37.71 12.86 -2.64
C VAL A 94 37.85 13.70 -3.92
N PRO A 95 36.88 13.73 -4.85
CA PRO A 95 36.96 14.60 -6.04
C PRO A 95 36.92 16.09 -5.71
N LEU A 96 36.18 16.48 -4.66
CA LEU A 96 36.07 17.87 -4.22
C LEU A 96 37.39 18.38 -3.59
N ALA A 97 38.09 17.51 -2.86
CA ALA A 97 39.40 17.83 -2.29
C ALA A 97 40.50 17.96 -3.37
N LEU A 98 40.44 17.14 -4.42
CA LEU A 98 41.39 17.21 -5.55
C LEU A 98 41.21 18.47 -6.41
N LEU A 99 39.99 19.00 -6.51
CA LEU A 99 39.71 20.27 -7.20
C LEU A 99 40.05 21.51 -6.35
N ALA A 100 40.20 21.36 -5.03
CA ALA A 100 40.52 22.47 -4.12
C ALA A 100 42.03 22.70 -3.93
N VAL A 101 42.88 21.79 -4.42
CA VAL A 101 44.36 21.87 -4.32
C VAL A 101 45.00 22.16 -5.70
N GLY A 102 44.21 22.37 -6.74
CA GLY A 102 44.65 22.74 -8.09
C GLY A 102 44.51 24.23 -8.37
#